data_AF-A0A516KHC8-F1
#
_entry.id   AF-A0A516KHC8-F1
#
_cell.length_a   1.000
_cell.length_b   1.000
_cell.length_c   1.000
_cell.angle_alpha   90.00
_cell.angle_beta   90.00
_cell.angle_gamma   90.00
#
_symmetry.space_group_name_H-M   'P 1'
#
loop_
_entity.id
_entity.type
_entity.pdbx_description
1 polymer ?
#
loop_
_entity_poly.entity_id
_entity_poly.type
_entity_poly.pdbx_seq_one_letter_code
_entity_poly.pdbx_strand_id
1 'polypeptide(L)' 'MRTWLKQYRILKSLTQEETAKKSKISRSYYTHIEKGTKTPTVPVAKSIAETLDFEWLIFFDSQCSFKEHNETK' A
#
# COMPACT_ATOMS: atom_id res chain seq x y z
N MET A 1 0.32 2.80 11.48
CA MET A 1 1.28 2.76 10.35
C MET A 1 1.00 1.49 9.55
N ARG A 2 0.79 1.60 8.24
CA ARG A 2 0.59 0.49 7.32
C ARG A 2 1.95 -0.17 7.06
N THR A 3 2.32 -1.12 7.92
CA THR A 3 3.62 -1.82 7.85
C THR A 3 3.81 -2.55 6.53
N TRP A 4 2.74 -3.15 5.99
CA TRP A 4 2.74 -3.81 4.69
C TRP A 4 3.15 -2.86 3.55
N LEU A 5 2.66 -1.61 3.55
CA LEU A 5 2.97 -0.65 2.49
C LEU A 5 4.46 -0.27 2.51
N LYS A 6 5.01 -0.10 3.72
CA LYS A 6 6.44 0.14 3.92
C LYS A 6 7.28 -1.04 3.43
N GLN A 7 6.84 -2.28 3.65
CA GLN A 7 7.54 -3.48 3.17
C GLN A 7 7.60 -3.53 1.64
N TYR A 8 6.47 -3.37 0.94
CA TYR A 8 6.45 -3.31 -0.53
C TYR A 8 7.38 -2.22 -1.07
N ARG A 9 7.37 -1.03 -0.44
CA ARG A 9 8.27 0.06 -0.81
C ARG A 9 9.75 -0.31 -0.67
N ILE A 10 10.12 -0.97 0.43
CA ILE A 10 11.50 -1.42 0.67
C ILE A 10 11.89 -2.54 -0.31
N LEU A 11 10.98 -3.47 -0.62
CA LEU A 11 11.22 -4.53 -1.60
C LEU A 11 11.51 -3.97 -3.00
N LYS A 12 10.87 -2.86 -3.38
CA LYS A 12 11.18 -2.13 -4.62
C LYS A 12 12.36 -1.16 -4.48
N SER A 13 13.00 -1.10 -3.31
CA SER A 13 14.10 -0.19 -3.00
C SER A 13 13.80 1.29 -3.28
N LEU A 14 12.54 1.69 -3.06
CA LEU A 14 12.08 3.06 -3.28
C LEU A 14 12.04 3.86 -1.98
N THR A 15 12.31 5.16 -2.08
CA THR A 15 12.06 6.11 -0.99
C THR A 15 10.59 6.56 -1.03
N GLN A 16 10.12 7.21 0.05
CA GLN A 16 8.77 7.80 0.07
C GLN A 16 8.61 8.88 -1.02
N GLU A 17 9.68 9.63 -1.30
CA GLU A 17 9.72 10.65 -2.35
C GLU A 17 9.57 10.00 -3.73
N GLU A 18 10.37 8.98 -4.02
CA GLU A 18 10.34 8.30 -5.32
C GLU A 18 9.01 7.58 -5.57
N THR A 19 8.45 6.96 -4.53
CA THR A 19 7.13 6.31 -4.62
C THR A 19 6.05 7.34 -4.91
N ALA A 20 6.08 8.49 -4.22
CA ALA A 20 5.11 9.57 -4.41
C ALA A 20 5.20 10.17 -5.82
N LYS A 21 6.41 10.45 -6.32
CA LYS A 21 6.65 10.93 -7.69
C LYS A 21 6.11 9.96 -8.73
N LYS A 22 6.45 8.67 -8.63
CA LYS A 22 5.97 7.63 -9.54
C LYS A 22 4.44 7.49 -9.49
N SER A 23 3.87 7.62 -8.30
CA SER A 23 2.42 7.56 -8.09
C SER A 23 1.68 8.87 -8.41
N LYS A 24 2.39 9.92 -8.86
CA LYS A 24 1.85 11.26 -9.15
C LYS A 24 1.11 11.91 -7.97
N ILE A 25 1.65 11.75 -6.77
CA ILE A 25 1.12 12.37 -5.54
C ILE A 25 2.22 13.12 -4.78
N SER A 26 1.83 13.94 -3.80
CA SER A 26 2.82 14.59 -2.94
C SER A 26 3.44 13.61 -1.95
N ARG A 27 4.73 13.79 -1.65
CA ARG A 27 5.43 13.00 -0.62
C ARG A 27 4.69 13.03 0.72
N SER A 28 4.23 14.19 1.15
CA SER A 28 3.47 14.34 2.40
C SER A 28 2.19 13.51 2.38
N TYR A 29 1.48 13.46 1.26
CA TYR A 29 0.27 12.64 1.13
C TYR A 29 0.60 11.15 1.21
N TYR A 30 1.64 10.68 0.52
CA TYR A 30 2.13 9.31 0.63
C TYR A 30 2.51 8.97 2.09
N THR A 31 3.20 9.87 2.80
CA THR A 31 3.54 9.68 4.21
C THR A 31 2.30 9.51 5.10
N HIS A 32 1.24 10.29 4.89
CA HIS A 32 -0.01 10.11 5.63
C HIS A 32 -0.68 8.77 5.32
N ILE A 33 -0.60 8.31 4.07
CA ILE A 33 -1.08 6.99 3.67
C ILE A 33 -0.25 5.89 4.35
N GLU A 34 1.08 5.95 4.31
CA GLU A 34 1.96 4.96 4.97
C GLU A 34 1.78 4.98 6.50
N LYS A 35 1.50 6.14 7.10
CA LYS A 35 1.20 6.24 8.54
C LYS A 35 -0.19 5.70 8.90
N GLY A 36 -1.12 5.61 7.96
CA GLY A 36 -2.49 5.17 8.21
C GLY A 36 -3.46 6.31 8.53
N THR A 37 -3.03 7.57 8.49
CA THR A 37 -3.86 8.73 8.87
C THR A 37 -4.76 9.21 7.74
N LYS A 38 -4.47 8.81 6.49
CA LYS A 38 -5.30 9.07 5.31
C LYS A 38 -5.49 7.78 4.53
N THR A 39 -6.68 7.58 3.97
CA THR A 39 -6.93 6.53 2.98
C THR A 39 -6.87 7.16 1.59
N PRO A 40 -6.09 6.59 0.65
CA PRO A 40 -6.04 7.10 -0.72
C PRO A 40 -7.40 6.94 -1.41
N THR A 41 -7.67 7.77 -2.41
CA THR A 41 -8.79 7.53 -3.33
C THR A 41 -8.46 6.36 -4.25
N VAL A 42 -9.46 5.72 -4.85
CA VAL A 42 -9.28 4.61 -5.82
C VAL A 42 -8.20 4.88 -6.89
N PRO A 43 -8.18 6.04 -7.59
CA PRO A 43 -7.14 6.30 -8.58
C PRO A 43 -5.73 6.39 -7.97
N VAL A 44 -5.59 6.95 -6.77
CA VAL A 44 -4.29 7.00 -6.07
C VAL A 44 -3.88 5.62 -5.59
N ALA A 45 -4.81 4.84 -5.05
CA ALA A 45 -4.56 3.47 -4.60
C ALA A 45 -4.03 2.61 -5.76
N LYS A 46 -4.66 2.70 -6.93
CA LYS A 46 -4.20 2.04 -8.17
C LYS A 46 -2.80 2.49 -8.57
N SER A 47 -2.54 3.79 -8.58
CA SER A 47 -1.23 4.36 -8.95
C SER A 47 -0.09 3.87 -8.03
N ILE A 48 -0.34 3.82 -6.72
CA ILE A 48 0.63 3.32 -5.73
C ILE A 48 0.83 1.80 -5.90
N ALA A 49 -0.26 1.06 -6.07
CA ALA A 49 -0.27 -0.37 -6.32
C ALA A 49 0.53 -0.74 -7.57
N GLU A 50 0.35 -0.02 -8.68
CA GLU A 50 1.14 -0.19 -9.90
C GLU A 50 2.63 0.13 -9.68
N THR A 51 2.93 1.18 -8.92
CA THR A 51 4.32 1.59 -8.62
C THR A 51 5.05 0.54 -7.77
N LEU A 52 4.35 -0.06 -6.82
CA LEU A 52 4.91 -0.98 -5.84
C LEU A 52 4.61 -2.46 -6.13
N ASP A 53 3.85 -2.74 -7.19
CA ASP A 53 3.53 -4.06 -7.72
C ASP A 53 2.75 -4.93 -6.73
N PHE A 54 1.63 -4.39 -6.23
CA PHE A 54 0.68 -5.11 -5.36
C PHE A 54 -0.76 -4.78 -5.72
N GLU A 55 -1.73 -5.49 -5.14
CA GLU A 55 -3.14 -5.24 -5.44
C GLU A 55 -3.73 -4.06 -4.64
N TRP A 56 -4.26 -3.05 -5.33
CA TRP A 56 -4.78 -1.83 -4.69
C TRP A 56 -5.96 -2.05 -3.73
N LEU A 57 -6.68 -3.17 -3.85
CA LEU A 57 -7.80 -3.50 -2.97
C LEU A 57 -7.38 -3.63 -1.50
N ILE A 58 -6.12 -3.98 -1.22
CA ILE A 58 -5.59 -4.06 0.14
C ILE A 58 -5.68 -2.73 0.92
N PHE A 59 -5.80 -1.59 0.24
CA PHE A 59 -6.06 -0.30 0.91
C PHE A 59 -7.46 -0.22 1.54
N PHE A 60 -8.39 -1.01 1.01
CA PHE A 60 -9.81 -1.04 1.35
C PHE A 60 -10.24 -2.37 1.95
N ASP A 61 -9.34 -3.35 2.02
CA ASP A 61 -9.60 -4.61 2.71
C ASP A 61 -9.70 -4.34 4.22
N SER A 62 -10.93 -4.10 4.66
CA SER A 62 -11.30 -4.03 6.06
C SER A 62 -11.36 -5.44 6.61
N GLN A 63 -10.19 -6.03 6.90
CA GLN A 63 -10.02 -7.27 7.67
C GLN A 63 -11.07 -8.35 7.33
N CYS A 64 -11.10 -8.86 6.10
CA CYS A 64 -11.58 -10.24 5.95
C CYS A 64 -10.45 -11.14 6.45
N SER A 65 -10.44 -11.42 7.75
CA SER A 65 -9.62 -12.51 8.31
C SER A 65 -10.13 -13.85 7.75
N PHE A 66 -9.81 -14.16 6.50
CA PHE A 66 -9.74 -15.55 6.08
C PHE A 66 -8.49 -16.13 6.73
N LYS A 67 -8.64 -16.55 7.99
CA LYS A 67 -7.76 -17.57 8.55
C LYS A 67 -8.03 -18.84 7.73
N GLU A 68 -7.26 -19.05 6.68
CA GLU A 68 -7.17 -20.36 6.04
C GLU A 68 -6.62 -21.34 7.10
N HIS A 69 -7.52 -22.11 7.71
CA HIS A 69 -7.11 -23.36 8.33
C HIS A 69 -6.72 -24.27 7.18
N ASN A 70 -5.42 -24.46 7.01
CA ASN A 70 -4.88 -25.56 6.22
C ASN A 70 -5.54 -26.86 6.68
N GLU A 71 -6.38 -27.45 5.83
CA GLU A 71 -6.79 -28.84 5.93
C GLU A 71 -5.50 -29.67 5.87
N THR A 72 -5.08 -30.18 7.03
CA THR A 72 -4.03 -31.20 7.09
C THR A 72 -4.74 -32.55 7.06
N LYS A 73 -4.49 -33.22 5.94
CA LYS A 73 -4.89 -34.56 5.52
C LYS A 73 -4.75 -35.64 6.60
#